data_AF-A0A846QFZ0-F1
#
_entry.id   AF-A0A846QFZ0-F1
#
_cell.length_a   1.000
_cell.length_b   1.000
_cell.length_c   1.000
_cell.angle_alpha   90.00
_cell.angle_beta   90.00
_cell.angle_gamma   90.00
#
_symmetry.space_group_name_H-M   'P 1'
#
loop_
_entity.id
_entity.type
_entity.pdbx_description
1 polymer ?
#
loop_
_entity_poly.entity_id
_entity_poly.type
_entity_poly.pdbx_seq_one_letter_code
_entity_poly.pdbx_strand_id
1 'polypeptide(L)'
;MMRSPFPIGLRSERHGAAWRIFLAALLIVFAMMISDASAQNSGTSIRGLVTSRHPYTGQMFPSPGVMIELYRHDMMTGQWMHMGGTRTNGQGFYFFWNLQPGPYVLQVNGMQNFPVQVVPVDPRFYQFQDIPPLMF
;
A
#
# COMPACT_ATOMS: atom_id res chain seq x y z
N MET A 1 7.29 -73.29 -44.99
CA MET A 1 7.54 -73.30 -43.53
C MET A 1 7.92 -71.87 -43.13
N MET A 2 6.98 -71.07 -42.62
CA MET A 2 6.52 -70.93 -41.22
C MET A 2 7.41 -70.01 -40.35
N ARG A 3 6.92 -68.76 -40.23
CA ARG A 3 6.93 -67.78 -39.13
C ARG A 3 8.10 -67.74 -38.14
N SER A 4 8.64 -66.52 -37.97
CA SER A 4 8.66 -65.86 -36.65
C SER A 4 8.73 -64.32 -36.80
N PRO A 5 7.76 -63.58 -36.24
CA PRO A 5 7.92 -62.16 -35.93
C PRO A 5 8.38 -62.00 -34.48
N PHE A 6 9.38 -61.17 -34.23
CA PHE A 6 9.82 -60.81 -32.88
C PHE A 6 9.83 -59.28 -32.71
N PRO A 7 9.63 -58.77 -31.48
CA PRO A 7 8.49 -57.93 -31.17
C PRO A 7 8.86 -56.47 -30.98
N ILE A 8 7.91 -55.59 -31.33
CA ILE A 8 7.90 -54.19 -30.91
C ILE A 8 7.59 -54.16 -29.40
N GLY A 9 8.63 -54.03 -28.59
CA GLY A 9 8.57 -54.06 -27.13
C GLY A 9 8.93 -52.73 -26.48
N LEU A 10 7.90 -51.90 -26.29
CA LEU A 10 7.61 -51.08 -25.10
C LEU A 10 8.73 -50.26 -24.43
N ARG A 11 8.50 -48.95 -24.49
CA ARG A 11 8.42 -48.06 -23.30
C ARG A 11 9.75 -47.60 -22.69
N SER A 12 10.23 -46.47 -23.19
CA SER A 12 11.07 -45.52 -22.43
C SER A 12 10.37 -44.16 -22.30
N GLU A 13 9.24 -44.13 -21.59
CA GLU A 13 8.61 -42.86 -21.14
C GLU A 13 8.99 -42.50 -19.69
N ARG A 14 9.98 -43.19 -19.09
CA ARG A 14 10.29 -43.03 -17.66
C ARG A 14 11.14 -41.78 -17.35
N HIS A 15 11.87 -41.24 -18.32
CA HIS A 15 12.71 -40.04 -18.11
C HIS A 15 11.95 -38.72 -18.26
N GLY A 16 10.87 -38.69 -19.06
CA GLY A 16 10.05 -37.50 -19.24
C GLY A 16 9.12 -37.21 -18.05
N ALA A 17 8.68 -38.23 -17.33
CA ALA A 17 7.74 -38.09 -16.23
C ALA A 17 8.34 -37.32 -15.04
N ALA A 18 9.56 -37.66 -14.62
CA ALA A 18 10.24 -36.99 -13.51
C ALA A 18 10.51 -35.51 -13.82
N TRP A 19 11.04 -35.21 -15.01
CA TRP A 19 11.30 -33.85 -15.46
C TRP A 19 10.03 -32.98 -15.53
N ARG A 20 8.92 -33.56 -15.98
CA ARG A 20 7.61 -32.88 -16.03
C ARG A 20 7.05 -32.59 -14.63
N ILE A 21 7.27 -33.49 -13.67
CA ILE A 21 6.85 -33.26 -12.27
C ILE A 21 7.71 -32.17 -11.62
N PHE A 22 9.02 -32.16 -11.86
CA PHE A 22 9.91 -31.10 -11.37
C PHE A 22 9.55 -29.73 -11.95
N LEU A 23 9.31 -29.64 -13.26
CA LEU A 23 8.87 -28.40 -13.89
C LEU A 23 7.48 -27.96 -13.42
N ALA A 24 6.54 -28.91 -13.26
CA ALA A 24 5.21 -28.59 -12.73
C ALA A 24 5.28 -28.10 -11.28
N ALA A 25 6.09 -28.72 -10.43
CA ALA A 25 6.31 -28.27 -9.06
C ALA A 25 6.94 -26.87 -9.02
N LEU A 26 7.92 -26.58 -9.89
CA LEU A 26 8.52 -25.25 -10.00
C LEU A 26 7.52 -24.19 -10.48
N LEU A 27 6.67 -24.53 -11.46
CA LEU A 27 5.61 -23.64 -11.95
C LEU A 27 4.52 -23.39 -10.90
N ILE A 28 4.16 -24.41 -10.12
CA ILE A 28 3.20 -24.29 -9.01
C ILE A 28 3.78 -23.41 -7.91
N VAL A 29 5.05 -23.62 -7.52
CA VAL A 29 5.74 -22.77 -6.54
C VAL A 29 5.86 -21.34 -7.06
N PHE A 30 6.22 -21.15 -8.33
CA PHE A 30 6.30 -19.84 -8.96
C PHE A 30 4.91 -19.15 -9.04
N ALA A 31 3.86 -19.89 -9.37
CA ALA A 31 2.48 -19.39 -9.35
C ALA A 31 2.00 -19.05 -7.93
N MET A 32 2.35 -19.86 -6.93
CA MET A 32 2.05 -19.59 -5.52
C MET A 32 2.77 -18.32 -5.03
N MET A 33 4.03 -18.11 -5.43
CA MET A 33 4.77 -16.87 -5.12
C MET A 33 4.18 -15.62 -5.78
N ILE A 34 3.48 -15.75 -6.90
CA ILE A 34 2.74 -14.63 -7.53
C ILE A 34 1.41 -14.34 -6.78
N SER A 35 0.88 -15.33 -6.05
CA SER A 35 -0.43 -15.25 -5.39
C SER A 35 -0.39 -14.51 -4.05
N ASP A 36 0.76 -14.44 -3.39
CA ASP A 36 0.93 -13.78 -2.08
C ASP A 36 0.96 -12.24 -2.15
N ALA A 37 0.93 -11.64 -3.34
CA ALA A 37 0.89 -10.19 -3.50
C ALA A 37 -0.46 -9.55 -3.08
N SER A 38 -1.47 -10.35 -2.73
CA SER A 38 -2.80 -9.85 -2.32
C SER A 38 -3.06 -9.95 -0.81
N ALA A 39 -2.03 -9.94 0.03
CA ALA A 39 -2.22 -9.83 1.48
C ALA A 39 -2.82 -8.45 1.84
N GLN A 40 -4.16 -8.41 1.92
CA GLN A 40 -4.99 -7.47 2.66
C GLN A 40 -4.47 -6.02 2.78
N ASN A 41 -4.46 -5.27 1.67
CA ASN A 41 -4.43 -3.81 1.72
C ASN A 41 -5.81 -3.29 2.14
N SER A 42 -6.15 -3.41 3.43
CA SER A 42 -7.24 -2.62 4.03
C SER A 42 -6.73 -1.18 4.15
N GLY A 43 -6.77 -0.45 3.05
CA GLY A 43 -6.30 0.93 3.03
C GLY A 43 -7.07 1.76 4.04
N THR A 44 -6.34 2.43 4.93
CA THR A 44 -6.87 3.37 5.90
C THR A 44 -6.97 4.74 5.26
N SER A 45 -8.13 5.37 5.37
CA SER A 45 -8.26 6.78 5.00
C SER A 45 -7.90 7.65 6.21
N ILE A 46 -7.23 8.78 6.00
CA ILE A 46 -6.96 9.76 7.05
C ILE A 46 -7.66 11.06 6.73
N ARG A 47 -8.10 11.75 7.77
CA ARG A 47 -8.56 13.14 7.68
C ARG A 47 -7.95 13.96 8.79
N GLY A 48 -7.82 15.25 8.56
CA GLY A 48 -7.37 16.16 9.60
C GLY A 48 -7.85 17.57 9.37
N LEU A 49 -7.59 18.41 10.35
CA LEU A 49 -7.90 19.83 10.35
C LEU A 49 -6.60 20.61 10.33
N VAL A 50 -6.58 21.72 9.60
CA VAL A 50 -5.50 22.70 9.64
C VAL A 50 -6.03 23.97 10.29
N THR A 51 -5.31 24.45 11.29
CA THR A 51 -5.66 25.68 12.01
C THR A 51 -4.50 26.67 12.00
N SER A 52 -4.85 27.95 12.04
CA SER A 52 -3.91 29.05 12.19
C SER A 52 -4.24 29.82 13.47
N ARG A 53 -3.22 30.39 14.11
CA ARG A 53 -3.38 31.16 15.35
C ARG A 53 -3.53 32.65 15.02
N HIS A 54 -4.60 33.27 15.50
CA HIS A 54 -4.77 34.71 15.36
C HIS A 54 -3.71 35.46 16.19
N PRO A 55 -2.94 36.38 15.60
CA PRO A 55 -1.75 36.95 16.24
C PRO A 55 -2.06 37.74 17.52
N TYR A 56 -3.22 38.38 17.57
CA TYR A 56 -3.60 39.27 18.68
C TYR A 56 -4.46 38.62 19.76
N THR A 57 -5.31 37.66 19.38
CA THR A 57 -6.26 37.03 20.32
C THR A 57 -5.79 35.65 20.76
N GLY A 58 -4.83 35.05 20.05
CA GLY A 58 -4.41 33.68 20.26
C GLY A 58 -5.45 32.63 19.91
N GLN A 59 -6.63 33.03 19.44
CA GLN A 59 -7.68 32.13 19.03
C GLN A 59 -7.25 31.35 17.79
N MET A 60 -7.51 30.04 17.79
CA MET A 60 -7.31 29.18 16.62
C MET A 60 -8.50 29.30 15.68
N PHE A 61 -8.23 29.40 14.38
CA PHE A 61 -9.25 29.40 13.34
C PHE A 61 -8.90 28.38 12.24
N PRO A 62 -9.89 27.74 11.60
CA PRO A 62 -9.62 26.86 10.47
C PRO A 62 -8.96 27.62 9.31
N SER A 63 -7.99 26.99 8.66
CA SER A 63 -7.22 27.61 7.59
C SER A 63 -7.56 27.00 6.23
N PRO A 64 -8.42 27.64 5.42
CA PRO A 64 -8.84 27.12 4.12
C PRO A 64 -7.78 27.36 3.03
N GLY A 65 -7.77 26.50 2.01
CA GLY A 65 -6.92 26.64 0.82
C GLY A 65 -5.44 26.28 1.00
N VAL A 66 -5.05 25.79 2.18
CA VAL A 66 -3.70 25.36 2.53
C VAL A 66 -3.34 24.10 1.74
N MET A 67 -2.16 24.09 1.10
CA MET A 67 -1.67 22.92 0.36
C MET A 67 -1.09 21.90 1.35
N ILE A 68 -1.52 20.65 1.23
CA ILE A 68 -1.05 19.52 2.03
C ILE A 68 -0.51 18.46 1.08
N GLU A 69 0.76 18.14 1.20
CA GLU A 69 1.44 17.08 0.45
C GLU A 69 1.71 15.90 1.38
N LEU A 70 1.49 14.68 0.90
CA LEU A 70 1.67 13.45 1.66
C LEU A 70 2.87 12.69 1.14
N TYR A 71 3.76 12.29 2.04
CA TYR A 71 4.93 11.47 1.74
C TYR A 71 4.90 10.20 2.59
N ARG A 72 5.29 9.07 2.00
CA ARG A 72 5.48 7.80 2.70
C ARG A 72 6.96 7.46 2.78
N HIS A 73 7.40 6.92 3.91
CA HIS A 73 8.76 6.42 4.03
C HIS A 73 8.85 5.02 3.41
N ASP A 74 9.68 4.87 2.38
CA ASP A 74 10.05 3.58 1.82
C ASP A 74 11.15 2.95 2.69
N MET A 75 10.81 1.91 3.44
CA MET A 75 11.73 1.23 4.35
C MET A 75 12.81 0.42 3.62
N MET A 76 12.62 0.09 2.35
CA MET A 76 13.56 -0.70 1.56
C MET A 76 14.66 0.18 0.97
N THR A 77 14.30 1.40 0.55
CA THR A 77 15.24 2.36 -0.07
C THR A 77 15.66 3.48 0.87
N GLY A 78 14.96 3.68 1.98
CA GLY A 78 15.15 4.80 2.91
C GLY A 78 14.68 6.16 2.36
N GLN A 79 13.98 6.17 1.22
CA GLN A 79 13.54 7.40 0.55
C GLN A 79 12.12 7.81 0.96
N TRP A 80 11.83 9.10 0.87
CA TRP A 80 10.48 9.62 1.00
C TRP A 80 9.80 9.65 -0.36
N MET A 81 8.73 8.88 -0.52
CA MET A 81 7.94 8.80 -1.73
C MET A 81 6.75 9.75 -1.65
N HIS A 82 6.60 10.65 -2.62
CA HIS A 82 5.43 11.51 -2.73
C HIS A 82 4.20 10.69 -3.12
N MET A 83 3.15 10.77 -2.31
CA MET A 83 1.90 10.02 -2.47
C MET A 83 0.79 10.86 -3.11
N GLY A 84 0.91 12.19 -3.08
CA GLY A 84 -0.08 13.12 -3.62
C GLY A 84 -0.27 14.35 -2.74
N GLY A 85 -1.08 15.30 -3.23
CA GLY A 85 -1.40 16.52 -2.50
C GLY A 85 -2.86 16.92 -2.61
N THR A 86 -3.34 17.68 -1.64
CA THR A 86 -4.71 18.20 -1.57
C THR A 86 -4.72 19.59 -0.95
N ARG A 87 -5.83 20.33 -1.13
CA ARG A 87 -6.03 21.64 -0.48
C ARG A 87 -7.09 21.53 0.60
N THR A 88 -6.89 22.23 1.71
CA THR A 88 -7.91 22.30 2.75
C THR A 88 -9.16 23.00 2.24
N ASN A 89 -10.34 22.50 2.63
CA ASN A 89 -11.62 23.08 2.24
C ASN A 89 -11.93 24.37 3.03
N GLY A 90 -13.11 24.96 2.81
CA GLY A 90 -13.56 26.18 3.52
C GLY A 90 -13.62 26.08 5.06
N GLN A 91 -13.59 24.85 5.59
CA GLN A 91 -13.58 24.55 7.01
C GLN A 91 -12.20 24.05 7.51
N GLY A 92 -11.14 24.17 6.69
CA GLY A 92 -9.77 23.78 7.05
C GLY A 92 -9.49 22.27 7.01
N PHE A 93 -10.41 21.44 6.53
CA PHE A 93 -10.23 19.99 6.49
C PHE A 93 -9.51 19.51 5.24
N TYR A 94 -8.68 18.48 5.39
CA TYR A 94 -8.08 17.69 4.30
C TYR A 94 -8.38 16.20 4.47
N PHE A 95 -8.25 15.45 3.38
CA PHE A 95 -8.55 14.01 3.35
C PHE A 95 -7.64 13.28 2.37
N PHE A 96 -7.14 12.11 2.78
CA PHE A 96 -6.44 11.15 1.94
C PHE A 96 -7.05 9.76 2.14
N TRP A 97 -7.20 9.00 1.07
CA TRP A 97 -7.91 7.72 1.08
C TRP A 97 -6.99 6.54 0.76
N ASN A 98 -7.39 5.36 1.22
CA ASN A 98 -6.77 4.07 0.85
C ASN A 98 -5.24 4.03 1.07
N LEU A 99 -4.78 4.55 2.21
CA LEU A 99 -3.38 4.53 2.58
C LEU A 99 -3.03 3.22 3.26
N GLN A 100 -1.91 2.61 2.88
CA GLN A 100 -1.38 1.49 3.64
C GLN A 100 -0.98 1.97 5.04
N PRO A 101 -1.26 1.19 6.11
CA PRO A 101 -0.74 1.49 7.43
C PRO A 101 0.79 1.66 7.41
N GLY A 102 1.30 2.62 8.18
CA GLY A 102 2.72 2.93 8.20
C GLY A 102 3.04 4.39 8.53
N PRO A 103 4.33 4.74 8.53
CA PRO A 103 4.79 6.10 8.76
C PRO A 103 4.66 6.98 7.51
N TYR A 104 4.08 8.15 7.70
CA TYR A 104 3.92 9.19 6.69
C TYR A 104 4.38 10.54 7.24
N VAL A 105 4.59 11.48 6.32
CA VAL A 105 4.77 12.91 6.62
C VAL A 105 3.74 13.69 5.83
N LEU A 106 3.04 14.59 6.53
CA LEU A 106 2.24 15.63 5.93
C LEU A 106 3.09 16.90 5.85
N GLN A 107 3.30 17.42 4.65
CA GLN A 107 3.97 18.69 4.42
C GLN A 107 2.93 19.78 4.14
N VAL A 108 2.97 20.83 4.94
CA VAL A 108 2.05 21.97 4.86
C VAL A 108 2.72 23.12 4.11
N ASN A 109 2.11 23.54 3.00
CA ASN A 109 2.57 24.59 2.08
C ASN A 109 4.05 24.46 1.64
N GLY A 110 4.58 23.24 1.57
CA GLY A 110 5.99 23.00 1.24
C GLY A 110 6.99 23.46 2.32
N MET A 111 6.53 23.86 3.51
CA MET A 111 7.35 24.52 4.53
C MET A 111 7.49 23.70 5.81
N GLN A 112 6.40 23.08 6.28
CA GLN A 112 6.36 22.44 7.59
C GLN A 112 5.96 20.98 7.49
N ASN A 113 6.76 20.10 8.10
CA ASN A 113 6.55 18.66 8.07
C ASN A 113 5.96 18.17 9.39
N PHE A 114 4.92 17.35 9.30
CA PHE A 114 4.25 16.73 10.43
C PHE A 114 4.32 15.20 10.27
N PRO A 115 5.09 14.49 11.11
CA PRO A 115 5.10 13.04 11.08
C PRO A 115 3.75 12.51 11.55
N VAL A 116 3.21 11.54 10.82
CA VAL A 116 1.92 10.89 11.11
C VAL A 116 2.09 9.39 10.99
N GLN A 117 1.54 8.65 11.95
CA GLN A 117 1.41 7.21 11.86
C GLN A 117 0.01 6.88 11.36
N VAL A 118 -0.09 6.30 10.17
CA VAL A 118 -1.34 5.71 9.68
C VAL A 118 -1.49 4.34 10.32
N VAL A 119 -2.57 4.12 11.04
CA VAL A 119 -2.88 2.85 11.72
C VAL A 119 -4.13 2.22 11.12
N PRO A 120 -4.23 0.88 11.09
CA PRO A 120 -5.45 0.23 10.64
C PRO A 120 -6.66 0.69 11.47
N VAL A 121 -7.74 1.08 10.82
CA VAL A 121 -9.04 1.35 11.46
C VAL A 121 -9.96 0.14 11.28
N ASP A 122 -10.74 -0.19 12.31
CA ASP A 122 -11.80 -1.21 12.18
C ASP A 122 -12.96 -0.60 11.38
N PRO A 123 -13.25 -1.09 10.15
CA PRO A 123 -14.29 -0.53 9.29
C PRO A 123 -15.70 -0.62 9.89
N ARG A 124 -15.90 -1.47 10.91
CA ARG A 124 -17.20 -1.61 11.60
C ARG A 124 -17.53 -0.40 12.46
N PHE A 125 -16.52 0.36 12.89
CA PHE A 125 -16.68 1.48 13.82
C PHE A 125 -16.20 2.80 13.23
N TYR A 126 -15.17 2.78 12.38
CA TYR A 126 -14.56 3.99 11.82
C TYR A 126 -14.29 3.84 10.33
N GLN A 127 -14.53 4.91 9.59
CA GLN A 127 -14.26 4.97 8.14
C GLN A 127 -12.89 5.57 7.83
N PHE A 128 -12.30 6.29 8.78
CA PHE A 128 -11.04 7.00 8.65
C PHE A 128 -10.39 7.16 10.02
N GLN A 129 -9.08 7.42 10.02
CA GLN A 129 -8.34 7.86 11.18
C GLN A 129 -8.35 9.39 11.24
N ASP A 130 -8.71 9.93 12.40
CA ASP A 130 -8.63 11.36 12.70
C ASP A 130 -7.18 11.73 13.10
N ILE A 131 -6.61 12.69 12.39
CA ILE A 131 -5.30 13.28 12.69
C ILE A 131 -5.50 14.54 13.54
N PRO A 132 -4.69 14.73 14.62
CA PRO A 132 -4.72 15.95 15.41
C PRO A 132 -4.59 17.21 14.53
N PRO A 133 -5.18 18.35 14.95
CA PRO A 133 -5.08 19.58 14.18
C PRO A 133 -3.62 19.98 13.90
N LEU A 134 -3.31 20.25 12.63
CA LEU A 134 -2.02 20.77 12.22
C LEU A 134 -2.03 22.28 12.42
N MET A 135 -1.18 22.76 13.32
CA MET A 135 -1.06 24.17 13.65
C MET A 135 0.14 24.75 12.93
N PHE A 136 -0.05 25.88 12.26
CA PHE A 136 1.01 26.63 11.59
C PHE A 136 0.82 28.14 11.73
#